data_AF-A0A7J2YK23-F1
#
_entry.id   AF-A0A7J2YK23-F1
#
_cell.length_a   1.000
_cell.length_b   1.000
_cell.length_c   1.000
_cell.angle_alpha   90.00
_cell.angle_beta   90.00
_cell.angle_gamma   90.00
#
_symmetry.space_group_name_H-M   'P 1'
#
loop_
_entity.id
_entity.type
_entity.pdbx_description
1 polymer ?
#
loop_
_entity_poly.entity_id
_entity_poly.type
_entity_poly.pdbx_seq_one_letter_code
_entity_poly.pdbx_strand_id
1 'polypeptide(L)'
;MIKVLESTLASVDGVKGIHNLRIRQAGKKIFADVHLEVDRKLTVKEAHSICDEAERRLKQKLSNVDIVIHIEPEGEEQSQYV
;
A
#
# COMPACT_ATOMS: atom_id res chain seq x y z
N MET A 1 11.16 -10.56 0.80
CA MET A 1 10.57 -9.56 -0.11
C MET A 1 9.21 -9.11 0.38
N ILE A 2 8.20 -9.99 0.47
CA ILE A 2 6.85 -9.67 0.99
C ILE A 2 6.91 -8.95 2.34
N LYS A 3 7.62 -9.52 3.32
CA LYS A 3 7.81 -8.91 4.65
C LYS A 3 8.43 -7.51 4.61
N VAL A 4 9.29 -7.21 3.63
CA VAL A 4 9.92 -5.89 3.50
C VAL A 4 8.91 -4.88 2.99
N LEU A 5 8.09 -5.25 1.99
CA LEU A 5 6.98 -4.44 1.49
C LEU A 5 5.99 -4.14 2.61
N GLU A 6 5.47 -5.18 3.24
CA GLU A 6 4.49 -5.10 4.32
C GLU A 6 4.98 -4.25 5.50
N SER A 7 6.19 -4.53 6.03
CA SER A 7 6.74 -3.75 7.15
C SER A 7 7.06 -2.30 6.78
N THR A 8 7.44 -2.03 5.53
CA THR A 8 7.70 -0.66 5.08
C THR A 8 6.40 0.13 4.99
N LEU A 9 5.37 -0.46 4.39
CA LEU A 9 4.04 0.14 4.29
C LEU A 9 3.41 0.35 5.67
N ALA A 10 3.51 -0.64 6.57
CA ALA A 10 2.96 -0.56 7.93
C ALA A 10 3.66 0.49 8.81
N SER A 11 4.86 0.92 8.43
CA SER A 11 5.62 1.96 9.14
C SER A 11 5.26 3.38 8.73
N VAL A 12 4.44 3.55 7.69
CA VAL A 12 4.01 4.86 7.20
C VAL A 12 2.95 5.41 8.15
N ASP A 13 3.13 6.65 8.58
CA ASP A 13 2.16 7.30 9.45
C ASP A 13 0.81 7.47 8.74
N GLY A 14 -0.28 7.25 9.47
CA GLY A 14 -1.64 7.24 8.91
C GLY A 14 -2.11 5.91 8.32
N VAL A 15 -1.23 4.92 8.11
CA VAL A 15 -1.64 3.55 7.75
C VAL A 15 -2.19 2.84 8.99
N LYS A 16 -3.43 2.37 8.90
CA LYS A 16 -4.15 1.66 9.98
C LYS A 16 -4.18 0.16 9.78
N GLY A 17 -4.13 -0.28 8.53
CA GLY A 17 -4.23 -1.69 8.15
C GLY A 17 -3.67 -1.93 6.75
N ILE A 18 -3.31 -3.18 6.49
CA ILE A 18 -2.80 -3.65 5.19
C ILE A 18 -3.40 -5.00 4.91
N HIS A 19 -3.99 -5.16 3.74
CA HIS A 19 -4.47 -6.46 3.25
C HIS A 19 -4.33 -6.57 1.74
N ASN A 20 -4.65 -7.76 1.22
CA ASN A 20 -4.59 -8.08 -0.20
C ASN A 20 -3.23 -7.75 -0.85
N LEU A 21 -2.13 -7.82 -0.11
CA LEU A 21 -0.79 -7.63 -0.67
C LEU A 21 -0.47 -8.79 -1.62
N ARG A 22 -0.47 -8.50 -2.92
CA ARG A 22 -0.07 -9.45 -3.96
C ARG A 22 1.20 -8.96 -4.61
N ILE A 23 2.13 -9.88 -4.84
CA ILE A 23 3.44 -9.58 -5.38
C ILE A 23 3.74 -10.58 -6.48
N ARG A 24 4.13 -10.06 -7.65
CA ARG A 24 4.61 -10.86 -8.77
C ARG A 24 5.96 -10.32 -9.24
N GLN A 25 6.83 -11.22 -9.69
CA GLN A 25 8.16 -10.86 -10.19
C GLN A 25 8.26 -11.23 -11.66
N ALA A 26 8.77 -10.31 -12.49
CA ALA A 26 9.08 -10.56 -13.89
C ALA A 26 10.54 -10.18 -14.16
N GLY A 27 11.41 -11.19 -14.20
CA GLY A 27 12.85 -10.99 -14.25
C GLY A 27 13.34 -10.17 -13.07
N LYS A 28 13.91 -8.98 -13.35
CA LYS A 28 14.40 -8.05 -12.32
C LYS A 28 13.34 -7.04 -11.86
N LYS A 29 12.14 -6.99 -12.43
CA LYS A 29 11.08 -6.09 -11.97
C LYS A 29 10.15 -6.78 -10.98
N ILE A 30 9.72 -6.05 -9.96
CA ILE A 30 8.72 -6.48 -9.00
C ILE A 30 7.47 -5.65 -9.25
N PHE A 31 6.32 -6.31 -9.37
CA PHE A 31 5.02 -5.65 -9.40
C PHE A 31 4.25 -6.03 -8.14
N ALA A 32 3.65 -5.05 -7.49
CA ALA A 32 2.85 -5.27 -6.29
C ALA A 32 1.50 -4.54 -6.40
N ASP A 33 0.46 -5.14 -5.85
CA ASP A 33 -0.80 -4.47 -5.54
C ASP A 33 -1.11 -4.67 -4.06
N VAL A 34 -1.65 -3.64 -3.42
CA VAL A 34 -1.93 -3.64 -1.98
C VAL A 34 -3.11 -2.73 -1.65
N HIS A 35 -3.86 -3.12 -0.63
CA HIS A 35 -4.88 -2.27 -0.01
C HIS A 35 -4.32 -1.69 1.29
N LEU A 36 -4.42 -0.38 1.45
CA LEU A 36 -4.04 0.34 2.67
C LEU A 36 -5.30 0.92 3.31
N GLU A 37 -5.53 0.57 4.57
CA GLU A 37 -6.58 1.17 5.38
C GLU A 37 -6.07 2.47 6.02
N VAL A 38 -6.89 3.52 5.97
CA VAL A 38 -6.62 4.81 6.60
C VAL A 38 -7.85 5.33 7.37
N ASP A 39 -7.67 6.36 8.20
CA ASP A 39 -8.79 6.95 8.94
C ASP A 39 -9.88 7.48 7.99
N ARG A 40 -11.15 7.12 8.25
CA ARG A 40 -12.31 7.46 7.40
C ARG A 40 -12.58 8.97 7.30
N LYS A 41 -11.99 9.76 8.19
CA LYS A 41 -12.15 11.23 8.25
C LYS A 41 -11.11 11.97 7.40
N LEU A 42 -10.13 11.28 6.85
CA LEU A 42 -9.13 11.90 5.99
C LEU A 42 -9.77 12.46 4.72
N THR A 43 -9.35 13.64 4.34
CA THR A 43 -9.60 14.18 3.02
C THR A 43 -8.84 13.35 1.97
N VAL A 44 -9.31 13.40 0.72
CA VAL A 44 -8.62 12.77 -0.42
C VAL A 44 -7.16 13.22 -0.52
N LYS A 45 -6.85 14.48 -0.18
CA LYS A 45 -5.49 15.03 -0.19
C LYS A 45 -4.60 14.40 0.89
N GLU A 46 -5.12 14.17 2.08
CA GLU A 46 -4.38 13.54 3.17
C GLU A 46 -4.11 12.06 2.85
N ALA A 47 -5.12 11.35 2.34
CA ALA A 47 -4.95 9.99 1.81
C ALA A 47 -3.87 9.93 0.71
N HIS A 48 -3.91 10.85 -0.26
CA HIS A 48 -2.88 10.91 -1.31
C HIS A 48 -1.48 11.12 -0.74
N SER A 49 -1.35 11.95 0.29
CA SER A 49 -0.05 12.21 0.95
C SER A 49 0.51 10.95 1.63
N ILE A 50 -0.37 10.11 2.20
CA ILE A 50 0.00 8.80 2.76
C ILE A 50 0.48 7.86 1.64
N CYS A 51 -0.22 7.80 0.50
CA CYS A 51 0.22 7.03 -0.67
C CYS A 51 1.59 7.48 -1.17
N ASP A 52 1.81 8.78 -1.33
CA ASP A 52 3.08 9.34 -1.81
C ASP A 52 4.24 8.94 -0.89
N GLU A 53 4.03 9.02 0.43
CA GLU A 53 5.03 8.63 1.43
C GLU A 53 5.29 7.12 1.40
N ALA A 54 4.25 6.30 1.29
CA ALA A 54 4.36 4.86 1.18
C ALA A 54 5.16 4.42 -0.05
N GLU A 55 4.85 4.98 -1.22
CA GLU A 55 5.61 4.75 -2.43
C GLU A 55 7.06 5.20 -2.30
N ARG A 56 7.31 6.39 -1.73
CA ARG A 56 8.64 6.93 -1.54
C ARG A 56 9.50 6.00 -0.69
N ARG A 57 8.98 5.53 0.45
CA ARG A 57 9.72 4.59 1.33
C ARG A 57 10.00 3.25 0.67
N LEU A 58 9.07 2.75 -0.13
CA LEU A 58 9.27 1.52 -0.90
C LEU A 58 10.35 1.68 -1.96
N LYS A 59 10.29 2.76 -2.75
CA LYS A 59 11.30 3.07 -3.79
C LYS A 59 12.71 3.23 -3.21
N GLN A 60 12.83 3.72 -1.96
CA GLN A 60 14.12 3.80 -1.26
C GLN A 60 14.72 2.43 -0.87
N LYS A 61 13.88 1.42 -0.62
CA LYS A 61 14.32 0.07 -0.22
C LYS A 61 14.40 -0.90 -1.40
N LEU A 62 13.54 -0.71 -2.40
CA LEU A 62 13.37 -1.57 -3.55
C LEU A 62 13.35 -0.70 -4.82
N SER A 63 14.51 -0.54 -5.45
CA SER A 63 14.66 0.32 -6.64
C SER A 63 13.95 -0.19 -7.91
N ASN A 64 13.45 -1.42 -7.87
CA ASN A 64 12.85 -2.14 -8.99
C ASN A 64 11.39 -2.54 -8.74
N VAL A 65 10.71 -1.88 -7.80
CA VAL A 65 9.29 -2.11 -7.48
C VAL A 65 8.40 -1.12 -8.22
N ASP A 66 7.34 -1.66 -8.82
CA ASP A 66 6.20 -0.94 -9.37
C ASP A 66 4.97 -1.35 -8.56
N ILE A 67 4.37 -0.43 -7.83
CA ILE A 67 3.30 -0.73 -6.87
C ILE A 67 2.06 0.07 -7.17
N VAL A 68 0.91 -0.60 -7.10
CA VAL A 68 -0.42 0.02 -7.12
C VAL A 68 -0.99 -0.04 -5.71
N ILE A 69 -1.38 1.12 -5.18
CA ILE A 69 -1.94 1.25 -3.84
C ILE A 69 -3.42 1.62 -3.95
N HIS A 70 -4.28 0.77 -3.39
CA HIS A 70 -5.69 1.06 -3.18
C HIS A 70 -5.88 1.56 -1.76
N ILE A 71 -6.28 2.83 -1.59
CA ILE A 71 -6.65 3.36 -0.28
C ILE A 71 -8.11 3.06 0.00
N GLU A 72 -8.36 2.54 1.20
CA GLU A 72 -9.69 2.23 1.72
C GLU A 72 -9.83 2.85 3.12
N PRO A 73 -11.02 3.30 3.53
CA PRO A 73 -11.27 3.68 4.92
C PRO A 73 -11.22 2.43 5.82
N GLU A 74 -10.71 2.59 7.04
CA GLU A 74 -10.61 1.49 8.01
C GLU A 74 -11.96 0.82 8.28
N GLY A 75 -11.94 -0.51 8.35
CA GLY A 75 -13.13 -1.33 8.61
C GLY A 75 -14.18 -1.29 7.49
N GLU A 76 -13.80 -0.99 6.25
CA GLU A 76 -14.62 -1.36 5.09
C GLU A 76 -14.55 -2.88 4.88
N GLU A 77 -15.68 -3.56 5.02
CA GLU A 77 -15.80 -4.96 4.60
C GLU A 77 -15.68 -5.01 3.08
N GLN A 78 -14.76 -5.84 2.56
CA GLN A 78 -14.60 -6.06 1.13
C GLN A 78 -15.90 -6.64 0.58
N SER A 79 -16.76 -5.78 0.00
CA SER A 79 -17.93 -6.25 -0.72
C SER A 79 -17.46 -6.90 -2.00
N GLN A 80 -17.31 -8.23 -1.96
CA GLN A 80 -17.02 -9.08 -3.09
C GLN A 80 -18.25 -9.08 -4.02
N TYR A 81 -18.44 -7.99 -4.77
CA TYR A 81 -19.36 -7.99 -5.90
C TYR A 81 -18.75 -8.92 -6.96
N VAL A 82 -19.34 -10.11 -6.99
CA VAL A 82 -19.10 -11.25 -7.88
C VAL A 82 -19.31 -10.88 -9.34
#